data_AF-A0A2U1NZR9-F1
#
_entry.id   AF-A0A2U1NZR9-F1
#
_cell.length_a   1.000
_cell.length_b   1.000
_cell.length_c   1.000
_cell.angle_alpha   90.00
_cell.angle_beta   90.00
_cell.angle_gamma   90.00
#
_symmetry.space_group_name_H-M   'P 1'
#
loop_
_entity.id
_entity.type
_entity.pdbx_description
1 polymer ?
#
loop_
_entity_poly.entity_id
_entity_poly.type
_entity_poly.pdbx_seq_one_letter_code
_entity_poly.pdbx_strand_id
1 'polypeptide(L)'
;MACFSEKQEALVKESWMVMKEDIPALSLYLYKMILEIAPEARGLFSFLKDTTELPQNNPKLKSHAVKVFKMVCEAAIQLREKGEVVITGSTLKYMGTVHVQKGIVDSQFEVVNH
;
A
#
# COMPACT_ATOMS: atom_id res chain seq x y z
N MET A 1 -18.10 -9.28 -16.95
CA MET A 1 -17.18 -8.56 -16.03
C MET A 1 -17.99 -7.54 -15.26
N ALA A 2 -18.00 -7.60 -13.93
CA ALA A 2 -18.60 -6.54 -13.13
C ALA A 2 -17.65 -5.34 -13.13
N CYS A 3 -18.13 -4.19 -13.57
CA CYS A 3 -17.37 -2.94 -13.52
C CYS A 3 -17.34 -2.41 -12.08
N PHE A 4 -16.30 -1.65 -11.71
CA PHE A 4 -16.22 -1.01 -10.41
C PHE A 4 -17.39 -0.01 -10.27
N SER A 5 -18.20 -0.19 -9.24
CA SER A 5 -19.45 0.57 -9.06
C SER A 5 -19.22 1.91 -8.37
N GLU A 6 -20.16 2.83 -8.54
CA GLU A 6 -20.19 4.12 -7.82
C GLU A 6 -20.18 3.94 -6.31
N LYS A 7 -20.95 2.95 -5.82
CA LYS A 7 -20.99 2.63 -4.40
C LYS A 7 -19.63 2.14 -3.89
N GLN A 8 -18.91 1.32 -4.66
CA GLN A 8 -17.56 0.89 -4.29
C GLN A 8 -16.57 2.06 -4.27
N GLU A 9 -16.64 2.96 -5.25
CA GLU A 9 -15.81 4.17 -5.29
C GLU A 9 -16.07 5.07 -4.07
N ALA A 10 -17.34 5.34 -3.77
CA ALA A 10 -17.74 6.15 -2.64
C ALA A 10 -17.21 5.58 -1.31
N LEU A 11 -17.39 4.27 -1.08
CA LEU A 11 -16.90 3.60 0.14
C LEU A 11 -15.38 3.73 0.30
N VAL A 12 -14.61 3.55 -0.78
CA VAL A 12 -13.15 3.67 -0.73
C VAL A 12 -12.74 5.12 -0.44
N LYS A 13 -13.37 6.10 -1.10
CA LYS A 13 -13.08 7.53 -0.90
C LYS A 13 -13.41 7.99 0.50
N GLU A 14 -14.61 7.69 0.99
CA GLU A 14 -15.06 8.07 2.32
C GLU A 14 -14.18 7.45 3.41
N SER A 15 -13.86 6.16 3.27
CA SER A 15 -12.95 5.46 4.19
C SER A 15 -11.56 6.09 4.18
N TRP A 16 -11.03 6.41 3.00
CA TRP A 16 -9.74 7.11 2.87
C TRP A 16 -9.75 8.49 3.55
N MET A 17 -10.85 9.25 3.45
CA MET A 17 -10.95 10.56 4.09
C MET A 17 -10.89 10.48 5.62
N VAL A 18 -11.36 9.39 6.22
CA VAL A 18 -11.22 9.13 7.66
C VAL A 18 -9.80 8.63 7.97
N MET A 19 -9.32 7.65 7.20
CA MET A 19 -8.01 7.02 7.42
C MET A 19 -6.84 8.00 7.34
N LYS A 20 -6.88 8.96 6.41
CA LYS A 20 -5.76 9.90 6.20
C LYS A 20 -5.49 10.82 7.40
N GLU A 21 -6.43 10.95 8.34
CA GLU A 21 -6.27 11.76 9.56
C GLU A 21 -5.40 11.04 10.61
N ASP A 22 -5.28 9.70 10.56
CA ASP A 22 -4.47 8.90 11.48
C ASP A 22 -3.46 7.98 10.77
N ILE A 23 -2.77 8.55 9.79
CA ILE A 23 -1.67 7.87 9.09
C ILE A 23 -0.62 7.30 10.05
N PRO A 24 -0.18 7.97 11.13
CA PRO A 24 0.79 7.40 12.04
C PRO A 24 0.36 6.04 12.60
N ALA A 25 -0.85 5.93 13.17
CA ALA A 25 -1.31 4.68 13.74
C ALA A 25 -1.58 3.62 12.66
N LEU A 26 -2.24 4.00 11.56
CA LEU A 26 -2.55 3.07 10.47
C LEU A 26 -1.30 2.54 9.77
N SER A 27 -0.25 3.35 9.68
CA SER A 27 1.02 2.89 9.13
C SER A 27 1.62 1.78 10.01
N LEU A 28 1.61 1.94 11.33
CA LEU A 28 2.08 0.90 12.26
C LEU A 28 1.20 -0.34 12.20
N TYR A 29 -0.12 -0.16 12.13
CA TYR A 29 -1.08 -1.24 12.00
C TYR A 29 -0.82 -2.07 10.75
N LEU A 30 -0.63 -1.43 9.59
CA LEU A 30 -0.35 -2.10 8.32
C LEU A 30 0.91 -2.98 8.41
N TYR A 31 2.02 -2.44 8.91
CA TYR A 31 3.24 -3.25 9.02
C TYR A 31 3.16 -4.30 10.12
N LYS A 32 2.41 -4.05 11.19
CA LYS A 32 2.14 -5.07 12.20
C LYS A 32 1.40 -6.25 11.58
N MET A 33 0.32 -6.00 10.85
CA MET A 33 -0.44 -7.03 10.12
C MET A 33 0.44 -7.81 9.14
N ILE A 34 1.21 -7.10 8.29
CA ILE A 34 2.12 -7.74 7.33
C ILE A 34 3.11 -8.67 8.04
N LEU A 35 3.69 -8.24 9.15
CA LEU A 35 4.70 -9.02 9.87
C LEU A 35 4.12 -10.13 10.75
N GLU A 36 2.85 -10.02 11.14
CA GLU A 36 2.11 -11.10 11.82
C GLU A 36 1.79 -12.23 10.83
N ILE A 37 1.47 -11.90 9.57
CA ILE A 37 1.19 -12.89 8.51
C ILE A 37 2.50 -13.45 7.92
N ALA A 38 3.48 -12.60 7.64
CA ALA A 38 4.73 -12.93 6.96
C ALA A 38 5.93 -12.28 7.67
N PRO A 39 6.42 -12.85 8.79
CA PRO A 39 7.55 -12.30 9.54
C PRO A 39 8.83 -12.10 8.70
N GLU A 40 9.05 -12.96 7.71
CA GLU A 40 10.18 -12.91 6.78
C GLU A 40 10.18 -11.67 5.88
N ALA A 41 9.02 -11.05 5.65
CA ALA A 41 8.90 -9.82 4.87
C ALA A 41 9.66 -8.64 5.50
N ARG A 42 10.00 -8.71 6.81
CA ARG A 42 10.76 -7.68 7.52
C ARG A 42 12.05 -7.30 6.80
N GLY A 43 12.78 -8.29 6.28
CA GLY A 43 14.07 -8.09 5.61
C GLY A 43 13.96 -7.33 4.28
N LEU A 44 12.77 -7.28 3.69
CA LEU A 44 12.50 -6.61 2.40
C LEU A 44 12.37 -5.09 2.59
N PHE A 45 11.99 -4.66 3.79
CA PHE A 45 11.87 -3.24 4.15
C PHE A 45 13.18 -2.71 4.69
N SER A 46 13.89 -1.91 3.89
CA SER A 46 15.18 -1.31 4.32
C SER A 46 15.09 -0.42 5.57
N PHE A 47 13.88 0.03 5.93
CA PHE A 47 13.63 0.81 7.16
C PHE A 47 13.27 -0.05 8.38
N LEU A 48 13.21 -1.38 8.24
CA LEU A 48 12.98 -2.36 9.31
C LEU A 48 14.12 -3.37 9.49
N LYS A 49 15.06 -3.46 8.54
CA LYS A 49 16.10 -4.49 8.48
C LYS A 49 16.92 -4.64 9.77
N ASP A 50 17.20 -3.53 10.45
CA ASP A 50 18.07 -3.49 11.63
C ASP A 50 17.29 -3.15 12.93
N THR A 51 15.97 -3.25 12.92
CA THR A 51 15.15 -3.00 14.11
C THR A 51 14.52 -4.29 14.61
N THR A 52 14.47 -4.47 15.93
CA THR A 52 13.75 -5.60 16.57
C THR A 52 12.24 -5.31 16.64
N GLU A 53 11.87 -4.05 16.86
CA GLU A 53 10.49 -3.59 16.97
C GLU A 53 10.10 -2.67 15.80
N LEU A 54 8.80 -2.44 15.62
CA LEU A 54 8.34 -1.47 14.62
C LEU A 54 8.71 -0.05 15.08
N PRO A 55 9.52 0.67 14.31
CA PRO A 55 10.03 1.97 14.72
C PRO A 55 8.90 2.99 14.73
N GLN A 56 8.51 3.39 15.95
CA GLN A 56 7.54 4.45 16.17
C GLN A 56 8.03 5.73 15.51
N ASN A 57 7.13 6.44 14.81
CA ASN A 57 7.44 7.69 14.11
C ASN A 57 8.47 7.63 12.97
N ASN A 58 8.75 6.45 12.40
CA ASN A 58 9.65 6.36 11.25
C ASN A 58 9.03 7.01 9.99
N PRO A 59 9.68 8.03 9.38
CA PRO A 59 9.13 8.76 8.24
C PRO A 59 9.08 7.91 6.95
N LYS A 60 10.01 6.96 6.78
CA LYS A 60 10.02 6.05 5.61
C LYS A 60 8.86 5.06 5.68
N LEU A 61 8.62 4.51 6.87
CA LEU A 61 7.49 3.62 7.16
C LEU A 61 6.17 4.32 6.84
N LYS A 62 5.97 5.53 7.41
CA LYS A 62 4.78 6.37 7.15
C LYS A 62 4.62 6.70 5.66
N SER A 63 5.68 7.16 5.01
CA SER A 63 5.64 7.55 3.59
C SER A 63 5.26 6.38 2.68
N HIS A 64 5.78 5.19 2.95
CA HIS A 64 5.44 4.00 2.17
C HIS A 64 3.98 3.59 2.40
N ALA A 65 3.50 3.55 3.65
CA ALA A 65 2.10 3.23 3.95
C ALA A 65 1.11 4.20 3.27
N VAL A 66 1.39 5.51 3.35
CA VAL A 66 0.56 6.52 2.67
C VAL A 66 0.51 6.29 1.16
N LYS A 67 1.65 5.97 0.53
CA LYS A 67 1.68 5.68 -0.91
C LYS A 67 0.79 4.48 -1.26
N VAL A 68 0.86 3.40 -0.48
CA VAL A 68 0.00 2.22 -0.68
C VAL A 68 -1.47 2.61 -0.59
N PHE A 69 -1.90 3.23 0.53
CA PHE A 69 -3.31 3.59 0.72
C PHE A 69 -3.82 4.56 -0.35
N LYS A 70 -3.04 5.60 -0.64
CA LYS A 70 -3.42 6.62 -1.62
C LYS A 70 -3.53 6.02 -3.03
N MET A 71 -2.57 5.19 -3.44
CA MET A 71 -2.59 4.60 -4.78
C MET A 71 -3.74 3.60 -4.96
N VAL A 72 -4.10 2.85 -3.91
CA VAL A 72 -5.30 1.98 -3.94
C VAL A 72 -6.57 2.81 -4.07
N CYS A 73 -6.68 3.92 -3.32
CA CYS A 73 -7.81 4.84 -3.45
C CYS A 73 -7.90 5.46 -4.86
N GLU A 74 -6.77 5.89 -5.42
CA GLU A 74 -6.72 6.45 -6.78
C GLU A 74 -7.02 5.41 -7.86
N ALA A 75 -6.61 4.15 -7.66
CA ALA A 75 -6.95 3.05 -8.55
C ALA A 75 -8.46 2.76 -8.56
N ALA A 76 -9.12 2.78 -7.39
CA ALA A 76 -10.57 2.61 -7.29
C ALA A 76 -11.33 3.68 -8.08
N ILE A 77 -10.89 4.95 -7.98
CA ILE A 77 -11.47 6.07 -8.73
C ILE A 77 -11.28 5.85 -10.24
N GLN A 78 -10.07 5.49 -10.67
CA GLN A 78 -9.79 5.28 -12.08
C GLN A 78 -10.53 4.08 -12.67
N LEU A 79 -10.66 2.98 -11.92
CA LEU A 79 -11.45 1.83 -12.33
C LEU A 79 -12.92 2.21 -12.55
N ARG A 80 -13.47 3.12 -11.75
CA ARG A 80 -14.83 3.63 -11.94
C ARG A 80 -14.93 4.59 -13.13
N GLU A 81 -14.05 5.58 -13.20
CA GLU A 81 -14.13 6.66 -14.20
C GLU A 81 -13.70 6.21 -15.61
N LYS A 82 -12.71 5.32 -15.69
CA LYS A 82 -12.02 4.95 -16.94
C LYS A 82 -12.15 3.48 -17.29
N GLY A 83 -12.57 2.63 -16.36
CA GLY A 83 -12.61 1.17 -16.54
C GLY A 83 -11.24 0.48 -16.43
N GLU A 84 -10.18 1.24 -16.19
CA GLU A 84 -8.80 0.74 -16.06
C GLU A 84 -7.97 1.64 -15.15
N VAL A 85 -6.85 1.11 -14.65
CA VAL A 85 -5.88 1.88 -13.85
C VAL A 85 -4.82 2.46 -14.79
N VAL A 86 -4.76 3.79 -14.89
CA VAL A 86 -3.82 4.52 -15.74
C VAL A 86 -2.80 5.27 -14.88
N ILE A 87 -1.67 4.63 -14.63
CA ILE A 87 -0.51 5.26 -13.99
C ILE A 87 0.46 5.71 -15.08
N THR A 88 1.11 6.87 -14.92
CA THR A 88 2.10 7.32 -15.91
C THR A 88 3.19 6.26 -16.10
N GLY A 89 3.56 5.97 -17.35
CA GLY A 89 4.46 4.86 -17.67
C GLY A 89 5.83 4.95 -16.98
N SER A 90 6.35 6.16 -16.77
CA SER A 90 7.58 6.40 -16.01
C SER A 90 7.45 6.01 -14.53
N THR A 91 6.34 6.38 -13.88
CA THR A 91 6.06 6.04 -12.48
C THR A 91 5.86 4.55 -12.31
N LEU A 92 5.06 3.91 -13.17
CA LEU A 92 4.79 2.48 -13.09
C LEU A 92 6.08 1.66 -13.28
N LYS A 93 6.90 2.02 -14.27
CA LYS A 93 8.20 1.38 -14.52
C LYS A 93 9.16 1.54 -13.34
N TYR A 94 9.23 2.73 -12.75
CA TYR A 94 10.06 2.98 -11.58
C TYR A 94 9.61 2.12 -10.38
N MET A 95 8.31 2.09 -10.10
CA MET A 95 7.76 1.27 -9.03
C MET A 95 8.05 -0.21 -9.24
N GLY A 96 7.79 -0.74 -10.43
CA GLY A 96 8.10 -2.13 -10.76
C GLY A 96 9.59 -2.45 -10.57
N THR A 97 10.48 -1.57 -11.02
CA THR A 97 11.93 -1.72 -10.85
C THR A 97 12.31 -1.80 -9.37
N VAL A 98 11.75 -0.92 -8.52
CA VAL A 98 12.05 -0.91 -7.08
C VAL A 98 11.56 -2.20 -6.41
N HIS A 99 10.34 -2.69 -6.73
CA HIS A 99 9.81 -3.91 -6.13
C HIS A 99 10.63 -5.14 -6.53
N VAL A 100 11.02 -5.24 -7.82
CA VAL A 100 11.91 -6.31 -8.31
C VAL A 100 13.28 -6.26 -7.64
N GLN A 101 13.90 -5.08 -7.53
CA GLN A 101 15.19 -4.91 -6.84
C GLN A 101 15.15 -5.30 -5.36
N LYS A 102 13.97 -5.24 -4.74
CA LYS A 102 13.75 -5.64 -3.34
C LYS A 102 13.35 -7.10 -3.19
N GLY A 103 13.27 -7.86 -4.28
CA GLY A 103 12.88 -9.27 -4.26
C GLY A 103 11.40 -9.49 -3.91
N ILE A 104 10.55 -8.50 -4.15
CA ILE A 104 9.10 -8.64 -3.95
C ILE A 104 8.54 -9.55 -5.05
N VAL A 105 7.79 -10.56 -4.63
CA VAL A 105 7.05 -11.49 -5.49
C VAL A 105 5.56 -11.46 -5.14
N ASP A 106 4.75 -12.21 -5.89
CA ASP A 106 3.29 -12.22 -5.78
C ASP A 106 2.79 -12.44 -4.36
N SER A 107 3.42 -13.33 -3.59
CA SER A 107 3.01 -13.63 -2.21
C SER A 107 3.07 -12.42 -1.28
N GLN A 108 4.01 -11.48 -1.46
CA GLN A 108 4.03 -10.27 -0.64
C GLN A 108 2.90 -9.30 -1.00
N PHE A 109 2.44 -9.27 -2.27
CA PHE A 109 1.27 -8.48 -2.64
C PHE A 109 0.00 -9.08 -2.03
N GLU A 110 -0.12 -10.40 -1.98
CA GLU A 110 -1.25 -11.10 -1.35
C GLU A 110 -1.31 -10.81 0.16
N VAL A 111 -0.17 -10.83 0.87
CA VAL A 111 -0.10 -10.48 2.30
C VAL A 111 -0.57 -9.05 2.57
N VAL A 112 -0.25 -8.10 1.71
CA VAL A 112 -0.66 -6.70 1.86
C VAL A 112 -2.16 -6.49 1.56
N ASN A 113 -2.76 -7.39 0.77
CA ASN A 113 -4.17 -7.34 0.39
C ASN A 113 -5.12 -7.97 1.44
N HIS A 114 -4.59 -8.42 2.58
CA HIS A 114 -5.30 -9.22 3.57
C HIS A 114 -6.08 -8.39 4.60
#